data_AF-A0A914X2W2-F1
#
_entry.id   AF-A0A914X2W2-F1
#
_cell.length_a   1.000
_cell.length_b   1.000
_cell.length_c   1.000
_cell.angle_alpha   90.00
_cell.angle_beta   90.00
_cell.angle_gamma   90.00
#
_symmetry.space_group_name_H-M   'P 1'
#
loop_
_entity.id
_entity.type
_entity.pdbx_description
1 polymer ?
#
loop_
_entity_poly.entity_id
_entity_poly.type
_entity_poly.pdbx_seq_one_letter_code
_entity_poly.pdbx_strand_id
1 'polypeptide(L)'
;MVELDWATTSQVIQGIVIAIANGLLLLTIVSKSSLRARKEMLIIAGLAGADFLYGFSAFLSSTYRLVITALNLQNELVTALD
;
A
#
# COMPACT_ATOMS: atom_id res chain seq x y z
N MET A 1 13.82 24.34 4.93
CA MET A 1 12.40 23.98 4.77
C MET A 1 12.37 22.79 3.83
N VAL A 2 11.93 21.62 4.31
CA VAL A 2 11.74 20.45 3.45
C VAL A 2 10.52 20.75 2.58
N GLU A 3 10.71 20.98 1.29
CA GLU A 3 9.58 20.97 0.34
C GLU A 3 8.98 19.57 0.39
N LEU A 4 7.80 19.46 0.99
CA LEU A 4 7.08 18.20 1.04
C LEU A 4 6.71 17.84 -0.41
N ASP A 5 7.28 16.75 -0.93
CA ASP A 5 6.93 16.29 -2.26
C ASP A 5 5.45 15.84 -2.26
N TRP A 6 4.60 16.69 -2.83
CA TRP A 6 3.17 16.47 -2.94
C TRP A 6 2.86 15.20 -3.74
N ALA A 7 3.71 14.83 -4.70
CA ALA A 7 3.53 13.62 -5.48
C ALA A 7 3.70 12.38 -4.60
N THR A 8 4.82 12.25 -3.87
CA THR A 8 5.04 11.12 -2.95
C THR A 8 4.00 11.09 -1.82
N THR A 9 3.62 12.24 -1.29
CA THR A 9 2.58 12.33 -0.24
C THR A 9 1.22 11.83 -0.75
N SER A 10 0.85 12.17 -1.99
CA SER A 10 -0.40 11.67 -2.60
C SER A 10 -0.40 10.15 -2.78
N GLN A 11 0.76 9.56 -3.12
CA GLN A 11 0.91 8.12 -3.28
C GLN A 11 0.78 7.36 -1.95
N VAL A 12 1.28 7.92 -0.86
CA VAL A 12 1.09 7.36 0.50
C VAL A 12 -0.40 7.27 0.81
N ILE A 13 -1.15 8.36 0.60
CA ILE A 13 -2.59 8.39 0.87
C ILE A 13 -3.34 7.40 -0.01
N GLN A 14 -3.05 7.37 -1.32
CA GLN A 14 -3.67 6.42 -2.25
C GLN A 14 -3.39 4.97 -1.86
N GLY A 15 -2.14 4.64 -1.52
CA GLY A 15 -1.76 3.30 -1.08
C GLY A 15 -2.53 2.85 0.15
N ILE A 16 -2.69 3.72 1.15
CA ILE A 16 -3.49 3.45 2.35
C ILE A 16 -4.96 3.20 2.01
N VAL A 17 -5.57 4.08 1.20
CA VAL A 17 -7.00 3.96 0.84
C VAL A 17 -7.26 2.65 0.11
N ILE A 18 -6.41 2.31 -0.87
CA ILE A 18 -6.51 1.06 -1.64
C ILE A 18 -6.34 -0.15 -0.70
N ALA A 19 -5.33 -0.14 0.16
CA ALA A 19 -5.08 -1.23 1.09
C ALA A 19 -6.25 -1.41 2.07
N ILE A 20 -6.75 -0.34 2.70
CA ILE A 20 -7.85 -0.46 3.67
C ILE A 20 -9.13 -0.93 3.00
N ALA A 21 -9.51 -0.35 1.87
CA ALA A 21 -10.75 -0.71 1.17
C ALA A 21 -10.75 -2.19 0.76
N ASN A 22 -9.66 -2.65 0.15
CA ASN A 22 -9.55 -4.03 -0.30
C ASN A 22 -9.36 -5.02 0.85
N GLY A 23 -8.66 -4.63 1.92
CA GLY A 23 -8.53 -5.43 3.14
C GLY A 23 -9.89 -5.67 3.81
N LEU A 24 -10.72 -4.63 3.93
CA LEU A 24 -12.09 -4.77 4.48
C LEU A 24 -12.97 -5.65 3.60
N LEU A 25 -12.87 -5.52 2.28
CA LEU A 25 -13.62 -6.33 1.33
C LEU A 25 -13.23 -7.80 1.42
N LEU A 26 -11.92 -8.09 1.45
CA LEU A 26 -11.38 -9.42 1.63
C LEU A 26 -11.84 -10.04 2.97
N LEU A 27 -11.71 -9.30 4.08
CA LEU A 27 -12.15 -9.74 5.40
C LEU A 27 -13.65 -10.07 5.41
N THR A 28 -14.47 -9.25 4.76
CA THR A 28 -15.91 -9.46 4.68
C THR A 28 -16.26 -10.75 3.93
N ILE A 29 -15.62 -10.98 2.79
CA ILE A 29 -15.86 -12.18 1.97
C ILE A 29 -15.36 -13.42 2.70
N VAL A 30 -14.17 -13.38 3.28
CA VAL A 30 -13.58 -14.51 4.01
C VAL A 30 -14.38 -14.82 5.29
N SER A 31 -14.97 -13.83 5.96
CA SER A 31 -15.72 -14.05 7.20
C SER A 31 -17.12 -14.63 6.99
N LYS A 32 -17.72 -14.49 5.80
CA LYS A 32 -19.08 -14.95 5.53
C LYS A 32 -19.10 -16.19 4.63
N SER A 33 -19.47 -17.34 5.20
CA SER A 33 -19.57 -18.62 4.49
C SER A 33 -20.52 -18.57 3.27
N SER A 34 -21.62 -17.82 3.37
CA SER A 34 -22.59 -17.62 2.26
C SER A 34 -22.00 -16.88 1.06
N LEU A 35 -21.02 -16.00 1.29
CA LEU A 35 -20.30 -15.31 0.22
C LEU A 35 -19.27 -16.23 -0.41
N ARG A 36 -18.47 -16.96 0.39
CA ARG A 36 -17.46 -17.91 -0.12
C ARG A 36 -18.04 -19.04 -0.97
N ALA A 37 -19.31 -19.41 -0.77
CA ALA A 37 -19.97 -20.44 -1.57
C ALA A 37 -20.20 -20.02 -3.03
N ARG A 38 -20.15 -18.71 -3.33
CA ARG A 38 -20.32 -18.18 -4.69
C ARG A 38 -18.96 -18.01 -5.37
N LYS A 39 -18.76 -18.67 -6.52
CA LYS A 39 -17.50 -18.59 -7.29
C LYS A 39 -17.10 -17.16 -7.63
N GLU A 40 -18.07 -16.31 -7.97
CA GLU A 40 -17.85 -14.88 -8.28
C GLU A 40 -17.20 -14.13 -7.09
N MET A 41 -17.66 -14.41 -5.87
CA MET A 41 -17.11 -13.75 -4.68
C MET A 41 -15.68 -14.21 -4.37
N LEU A 42 -15.30 -15.43 -4.74
CA LEU A 42 -13.92 -15.90 -4.62
C LEU A 42 -12.99 -15.19 -5.62
N ILE A 43 -13.47 -14.90 -6.84
CA ILE A 43 -12.72 -14.10 -7.81
C ILE A 43 -12.54 -12.68 -7.30
N ILE A 44 -13.61 -12.07 -6.77
CA ILE A 44 -13.56 -10.74 -6.16
C ILE A 44 -12.60 -10.72 -4.97
N ALA A 45 -12.61 -11.76 -4.12
CA ALA A 45 -11.66 -11.89 -3.03
C ALA A 45 -10.21 -11.99 -3.51
N GLY A 46 -9.95 -12.75 -4.58
CA GLY A 46 -8.62 -12.83 -5.20
C GLY A 46 -8.14 -11.48 -5.73
N LEU A 47 -9.01 -10.75 -6.44
CA LEU A 47 -8.71 -9.41 -6.95
C LEU A 47 -8.45 -8.42 -5.81
N ALA A 48 -9.32 -8.40 -4.80
CA ALA A 48 -9.14 -7.58 -3.60
C ALA A 48 -7.85 -7.93 -2.85
N GLY A 49 -7.46 -9.21 -2.80
CA GLY A 49 -6.17 -9.62 -2.24
C GLY A 49 -4.98 -9.04 -3.01
N ALA A 50 -5.02 -9.05 -4.34
CA ALA A 50 -3.98 -8.45 -5.17
C ALA A 50 -3.91 -6.93 -5.00
N ASP A 51 -5.06 -6.26 -5.01
CA ASP A 51 -5.14 -4.80 -4.83
C ASP A 51 -4.70 -4.38 -3.42
N PHE A 52 -5.01 -5.18 -2.40
CA PHE A 52 -4.50 -4.97 -1.04
C PHE A 52 -2.96 -4.97 -1.02
N LEU A 53 -2.34 -6.00 -1.60
CA LEU A 53 -0.88 -6.12 -1.66
C LEU A 53 -0.25 -4.98 -2.45
N TYR A 54 -0.87 -4.57 -3.55
CA TYR A 54 -0.43 -3.43 -4.34
C TYR A 54 -0.48 -2.13 -3.53
N GLY A 55 -1.63 -1.80 -2.93
CA GLY A 55 -1.80 -0.60 -2.11
C GLY A 55 -0.84 -0.56 -0.92
N PHE A 56 -0.65 -1.70 -0.25
CA PHE A 56 0.27 -1.81 0.89
C PHE A 56 1.73 -1.63 0.46
N SER A 57 2.14 -2.23 -0.66
CA SER A 57 3.51 -2.09 -1.19
C SER A 57 3.79 -0.66 -1.64
N ALA A 58 2.82 -0.01 -2.30
CA ALA A 58 2.92 1.39 -2.70
C ALA A 58 3.05 2.30 -1.47
N PHE A 59 2.22 2.08 -0.44
CA PHE A 59 2.30 2.81 0.82
C PHE A 59 3.68 2.68 1.48
N LEU A 60 4.22 1.46 1.60
CA LEU A 60 5.55 1.23 2.19
C LEU A 60 6.65 1.92 1.38
N SER A 61 6.62 1.78 0.06
CA SER A 61 7.62 2.37 -0.83
C SER A 61 7.63 3.90 -0.79
N SER A 62 6.45 4.53 -0.81
CA SER A 62 6.34 5.99 -0.76
C SER A 62 6.66 6.53 0.64
N THR A 63 6.29 5.81 1.70
CA THR A 63 6.68 6.16 3.08
C THR A 63 8.19 6.10 3.27
N TYR A 64 8.84 5.04 2.77
CA TYR A 64 10.30 4.91 2.81
C TYR A 64 11.01 6.08 2.12
N ARG A 65 10.52 6.49 0.93
CA ARG A 65 11.04 7.66 0.22
C ARG A 65 10.88 8.95 1.03
N LEU A 66 9.71 9.17 1.64
CA LEU A 66 9.52 10.35 2.50
C LEU A 66 10.47 10.36 3.70
N VAL A 67 10.67 9.22 4.35
CA VAL A 67 11.56 9.11 5.52
C VAL A 67 13.01 9.40 5.14
N ILE A 68 13.51 8.83 4.04
CA ILE A 68 14.88 9.11 3.57
C ILE A 68 15.06 10.59 3.23
N THR A 69 14.12 11.16 2.48
CA THR A 69 14.18 12.58 2.10
C THR A 69 14.10 13.49 3.32
N ALA A 70 13.24 13.17 4.29
CA ALA A 70 13.09 13.94 5.52
C ALA A 70 14.32 13.88 6.43
N LEU A 71 14.98 12.72 6.49
CA LEU A 71 16.21 12.52 7.28
C LEU A 71 17.48 12.96 6.53
N ASN A 72 17.36 13.45 5.29
CA ASN A 72 18.47 13.84 4.42
C ASN A 72 19.53 12.73 4.24
N LEU A 73 19.13 11.47 4.44
CA LEU A 73 19.98 10.27 4.37
C LEU A 73 20.36 9.89 2.93
N GLN A 74 19.90 10.66 1.93
CA GLN A 74 20.24 10.42 0.53
C GLN A 74 21.75 10.38 0.29
N ASN A 75 22.54 11.15 1.04
CA ASN A 75 23.99 11.21 0.87
C ASN A 75 24.76 10.09 1.61
N GLU A 76 24.25 9.61 2.74
CA GLU A 76 24.90 8.53 3.52
C GLU A 76 24.66 7.14 2.90
N LEU A 77 23.50 6.91 2.27
CA LEU A 77 23.20 5.62 1.64
C LEU A 77 24.04 5.36 0.38
N VAL A 78 24.40 6.43 -0.36
CA VAL A 78 25.25 6.34 -1.55
C VAL A 78 26.71 6.07 -1.16
N THR A 79 27.20 6.71 -0.10
CA THR A 79 28.57 6.49 0.40
C THR A 79 28.77 5.17 1.14
N ALA A 80 27.70 4.55 1.66
CA ALA A 80 27.77 3.22 2.28
C ALA A 80 27.71 2.06 1.27
N LEU A 81 27.38 2.33 0.00
CA LEU A 81 27.31 1.34 -1.07
C LEU A 81 28.56 1.32 -1.97
N ASP A 82 29.46 2.29 -1.82
CA ASP A 82 30.80 2.36 -2.42
C ASP A 82 31.86 1.75 -1.46
#